data_AF-A0AA42Y3K7-F1
#
_entry.id   AF-A0AA42Y3K7-F1
#
_cell.length_a   1.000
_cell.length_b   1.000
_cell.length_c   1.000
_cell.angle_alpha   90.00
_cell.angle_beta   90.00
_cell.angle_gamma   90.00
#
_symmetry.space_group_name_H-M   'P 1'
#
loop_
_entity.id
_entity.type
_entity.pdbx_description
1 polymer ?
#
loop_
_entity_poly.entity_id
_entity_poly.type
_entity_poly.pdbx_seq_one_letter_code
_entity_poly.pdbx_strand_id
1 'polypeptide(L)'
;MAQKWGGRGFDKAKDLIGIGPGVEELLEVKLEDLGEYYAREPVRTPIRTRLRDLLEEHRTRPILLIAHSMGSIIAHDVLRGCEADSDVRVEHWITIGSPLGLPLVSKKIRDEFGAMRAPTNVRRWTNISDPGDKVALDCNLRDEFGANDEGTCVEDILIHNDYVSPAGEANTHKSYGYLRAPELSELVHAFLRPS
;
A
#
# COMPACT_ATOMS: atom_id res chain seq x y z
N MET A 1 -0.36 -38.43 12.93
CA MET A 1 -0.52 -37.56 11.75
C MET A 1 -1.70 -36.64 12.01
N ALA A 2 -1.44 -35.43 12.50
CA ALA A 2 -2.46 -34.38 12.62
C ALA A 2 -1.83 -33.10 12.08
N GLN A 3 -2.28 -32.69 10.90
CA GLN A 3 -1.80 -31.55 10.15
C GLN A 3 -2.35 -30.28 10.82
N LYS A 4 -1.47 -29.48 11.45
CA LYS A 4 -1.80 -28.17 11.98
C LYS A 4 -2.09 -27.21 10.82
N TRP A 5 -3.37 -27.04 10.48
CA TRP A 5 -3.83 -25.91 9.68
C TRP A 5 -4.11 -24.74 10.62
N GLY A 6 -3.10 -23.89 10.80
CA GLY A 6 -3.17 -22.65 11.56
C GLY A 6 -2.23 -21.65 10.92
N GLY A 7 -2.63 -21.09 9.77
CA GLY A 7 -1.86 -20.06 9.08
C GLY A 7 -1.95 -18.73 9.82
N ARG A 8 -0.85 -17.96 9.80
CA ARG A 8 -0.63 -16.62 10.38
C ARG A 8 -1.78 -15.60 10.20
N GLY A 9 -2.72 -15.84 9.28
CA GLY A 9 -3.91 -15.01 9.07
C GLY A 9 -4.96 -15.08 10.18
N PHE A 10 -5.06 -16.17 10.95
CA PHE A 10 -6.05 -16.29 12.04
C PHE A 10 -5.68 -15.51 13.30
N ASP A 11 -4.38 -15.27 13.54
CA ASP A 11 -3.95 -14.48 14.69
C ASP A 11 -4.17 -12.98 14.44
N LYS A 12 -3.93 -12.50 13.21
CA LYS A 12 -4.22 -11.10 12.80
C LYS A 12 -5.70 -10.70 12.98
N ALA A 13 -6.63 -11.64 12.82
CA ALA A 13 -8.06 -11.40 13.01
C ALA A 13 -8.47 -11.19 14.48
N LYS A 14 -7.69 -11.73 15.44
CA LYS A 14 -7.98 -11.59 16.88
C LYS A 14 -7.59 -10.20 17.39
N ASP A 15 -6.59 -9.56 16.79
CA ASP A 15 -6.14 -8.21 17.15
C ASP A 15 -7.15 -7.11 16.76
N LEU A 16 -8.10 -7.40 15.85
CA LEU A 16 -9.18 -6.47 15.50
C LEU A 16 -10.18 -6.22 16.64
N ILE A 17 -10.32 -7.14 17.60
CA ILE A 17 -11.42 -7.14 18.58
C ILE A 17 -11.22 -6.09 19.71
N GLY A 18 -10.04 -5.46 19.79
CA GLY A 18 -9.68 -4.50 20.85
C GLY A 18 -9.50 -3.04 20.39
N ILE A 19 -10.18 -2.64 19.33
CA ILE A 19 -9.96 -1.36 18.64
C ILE A 19 -11.03 -0.35 19.09
N GLY A 20 -10.63 0.88 19.43
CA GLY A 20 -11.58 1.92 19.89
C GLY A 20 -12.57 2.33 18.79
N PRO A 21 -13.74 2.89 19.15
CA PRO A 21 -14.89 3.06 18.25
C PRO A 21 -14.58 3.86 16.97
N GLY A 22 -13.76 4.91 17.06
CA GLY A 22 -13.41 5.73 15.88
C GLY A 22 -12.48 5.04 14.88
N VAL A 23 -11.73 4.02 15.30
CA VAL A 23 -10.89 3.23 14.39
C VAL A 23 -11.69 2.07 13.78
N GLU A 24 -12.66 1.52 14.50
CA GLU A 24 -13.61 0.53 13.97
C GLU A 24 -14.46 1.12 12.84
N GLU A 25 -15.02 2.32 13.04
CA GLU A 25 -15.76 3.05 11.99
C GLU A 25 -14.88 3.34 10.77
N LEU A 26 -13.63 3.78 10.98
CA LEU A 26 -12.68 4.01 9.90
C LEU A 26 -12.34 2.73 9.13
N LEU A 27 -12.24 1.59 9.82
CA LEU A 27 -12.03 0.29 9.21
C LEU A 27 -13.25 -0.16 8.40
N GLU A 28 -14.45 -0.02 8.93
CA GLU A 28 -15.70 -0.36 8.23
C GLU A 28 -15.87 0.44 6.94
N VAL A 29 -15.70 1.77 7.00
CA VAL A 29 -15.78 2.63 5.80
C VAL A 29 -14.75 2.20 4.76
N LYS A 30 -13.52 1.88 5.18
CA LYS A 30 -12.48 1.39 4.26
C LYS A 30 -12.80 0.03 3.66
N LEU A 31 -13.42 -0.87 4.43
CA LEU A 31 -13.82 -2.18 3.94
C LEU A 31 -14.99 -2.06 2.95
N GLU A 32 -15.90 -1.12 3.14
CA GLU A 32 -16.97 -0.80 2.18
C GLU A 32 -16.38 -0.27 0.87
N ASP A 33 -15.54 0.78 0.91
CA ASP A 33 -14.86 1.32 -0.27
C ASP A 33 -14.04 0.26 -1.01
N LEU A 34 -13.34 -0.59 -0.25
CA LEU A 34 -12.57 -1.71 -0.79
C LEU A 34 -13.47 -2.75 -1.46
N GLY A 35 -14.62 -3.04 -0.85
CA GLY A 35 -15.64 -3.93 -1.39
C GLY A 35 -16.16 -3.42 -2.73
N GLU A 36 -16.55 -2.14 -2.78
CA GLU A 36 -17.04 -1.47 -3.98
C GLU A 36 -15.98 -1.46 -5.10
N TYR A 37 -14.74 -1.12 -4.76
CA TYR A 37 -13.61 -1.12 -5.70
C TYR A 37 -13.40 -2.51 -6.33
N TYR A 38 -13.41 -3.58 -5.53
CA TYR A 38 -13.19 -4.93 -6.06
C TYR A 38 -14.43 -5.57 -6.70
N ALA A 39 -15.64 -5.16 -6.32
CA ALA A 39 -16.88 -5.74 -6.82
C ALA A 39 -17.38 -5.10 -8.11
N ARG A 40 -17.12 -3.80 -8.33
CA ARG A 40 -17.78 -3.03 -9.39
C ARG A 40 -16.79 -2.48 -10.41
N GLU A 41 -16.73 -3.15 -11.56
CA GLU A 41 -15.93 -2.67 -12.71
C GLU A 41 -16.20 -1.20 -13.11
N PRO A 42 -17.47 -0.72 -13.16
CA PRO A 42 -17.74 0.67 -13.49
C PRO A 42 -17.16 1.69 -12.49
N VAL A 43 -16.85 1.27 -11.26
CA VAL A 43 -16.17 2.10 -10.25
C VAL A 43 -14.64 1.98 -10.39
N ARG A 44 -14.15 0.74 -10.52
CA ARG A 44 -12.72 0.43 -10.58
C ARG A 44 -12.04 0.99 -11.82
N THR A 45 -12.65 0.81 -12.98
CA THR A 45 -12.02 1.15 -14.26
C THR A 45 -11.66 2.64 -14.33
N PRO A 46 -12.58 3.60 -14.09
CA PRO A 46 -12.24 5.03 -14.13
C PRO A 46 -11.13 5.43 -13.16
N ILE A 47 -11.10 4.83 -11.96
CA ILE A 47 -10.07 5.10 -10.95
C ILE A 47 -8.70 4.63 -11.44
N ARG A 48 -8.61 3.41 -11.99
CA ARG A 48 -7.38 2.85 -12.54
C ARG A 48 -6.92 3.63 -13.78
N THR A 49 -7.84 3.96 -14.68
CA THR A 49 -7.55 4.76 -15.88
C THR A 49 -6.95 6.11 -15.52
N ARG A 50 -7.51 6.82 -14.54
CA ARG A 50 -6.99 8.13 -14.12
C ARG A 50 -5.51 8.07 -13.69
N LEU A 51 -5.13 7.07 -12.90
CA LEU A 51 -3.73 6.92 -12.48
C LEU A 51 -2.85 6.44 -13.63
N ARG A 52 -3.33 5.49 -14.44
CA ARG A 52 -2.62 5.00 -15.63
C ARG A 52 -2.28 6.15 -16.58
N ASP A 53 -3.25 6.96 -16.96
CA ASP A 53 -3.08 8.08 -17.90
C ASP A 53 -2.07 9.10 -17.38
N LEU A 54 -2.07 9.39 -16.08
CA LEU A 54 -1.11 10.31 -15.45
C LEU A 54 0.33 9.75 -15.46
N LEU A 55 0.48 8.45 -15.20
CA LEU A 55 1.78 7.78 -15.30
C LEU A 55 2.28 7.77 -16.75
N GLU A 56 1.40 7.52 -17.72
CA GLU A 56 1.72 7.57 -19.15
C GLU A 56 2.15 8.96 -19.61
N GLU A 57 1.45 10.00 -19.17
CA GLU A 57 1.78 11.40 -19.46
C GLU A 57 3.21 11.75 -19.03
N HIS A 58 3.66 11.19 -17.91
CA HIS A 58 4.96 11.47 -17.32
C HIS A 58 6.01 10.38 -17.50
N ARG A 59 5.75 9.35 -18.32
CA ARG A 59 6.62 8.16 -18.47
C ARG A 59 8.06 8.43 -18.89
N THR A 60 8.34 9.60 -19.47
CA THR A 60 9.69 10.03 -19.89
C THR A 60 10.47 10.76 -18.81
N ARG A 61 9.88 10.94 -17.62
CA ARG A 61 10.50 11.61 -16.47
C ARG A 61 10.75 10.60 -15.34
N PRO A 62 11.70 10.85 -14.43
CA PRO A 62 11.76 10.09 -13.18
C PRO A 62 10.47 10.30 -12.38
N ILE A 63 9.82 9.20 -11.98
CA ILE A 63 8.57 9.23 -11.20
C ILE A 63 8.84 8.69 -9.79
N LEU A 64 8.55 9.54 -8.80
CA LEU A 64 8.35 9.14 -7.40
C LEU A 64 6.84 9.08 -7.13
N LEU A 65 6.33 7.89 -6.83
CA LEU A 65 4.91 7.67 -6.55
C LEU A 65 4.72 7.42 -5.06
N ILE A 66 3.99 8.30 -4.36
CA ILE A 66 3.62 8.10 -2.95
C ILE A 66 2.15 7.70 -2.89
N ALA A 67 1.84 6.54 -2.31
CA ALA A 67 0.51 5.98 -2.29
C ALA A 67 0.06 5.67 -0.84
N HIS A 68 -0.99 6.36 -0.39
CA HIS A 68 -1.53 6.20 0.96
C HIS A 68 -2.75 5.29 0.98
N SER A 69 -2.82 4.38 1.96
CA SER A 69 -4.00 3.56 2.23
C SER A 69 -4.58 2.90 0.97
N MET A 70 -5.86 3.09 0.63
CA MET A 70 -6.47 2.52 -0.58
C MET A 70 -5.74 2.95 -1.87
N GLY A 71 -5.09 4.12 -1.87
CA GLY A 71 -4.22 4.54 -2.95
C GLY A 71 -3.07 3.57 -3.23
N SER A 72 -2.55 2.84 -2.22
CA SER A 72 -1.52 1.82 -2.45
C SER A 72 -2.08 0.59 -3.17
N ILE A 73 -3.34 0.22 -2.92
CA ILE A 73 -4.02 -0.86 -3.65
C ILE A 73 -4.21 -0.46 -5.11
N ILE A 74 -4.76 0.74 -5.34
CA ILE A 74 -4.98 1.27 -6.69
C ILE A 74 -3.65 1.38 -7.44
N ALA A 75 -2.61 1.92 -6.80
CA ALA A 75 -1.28 2.04 -7.38
C ALA A 75 -0.71 0.67 -7.75
N HIS A 76 -0.77 -0.30 -6.83
CA HIS A 76 -0.35 -1.66 -7.11
C HIS A 76 -1.05 -2.23 -8.35
N ASP A 77 -2.37 -2.20 -8.39
CA ASP A 77 -3.14 -2.78 -9.47
C ASP A 77 -2.87 -2.11 -10.83
N VAL A 78 -2.70 -0.79 -10.85
CA VAL A 78 -2.32 -0.05 -12.05
C VAL A 78 -0.91 -0.41 -12.50
N LEU A 79 0.06 -0.42 -11.58
CA LEU A 79 1.45 -0.75 -11.89
C LEU A 79 1.57 -2.17 -12.45
N ARG A 80 0.94 -3.16 -11.81
CA ARG A 80 0.86 -4.54 -12.30
C ARG A 80 0.20 -4.61 -13.66
N GLY A 81 -0.91 -3.88 -13.85
CA GLY A 81 -1.64 -3.84 -15.12
C GLY A 81 -0.91 -3.16 -16.26
N CYS A 82 0.08 -2.31 -15.98
CA CYS A 82 0.93 -1.67 -16.98
C CYS A 82 2.11 -2.56 -17.44
N GLU A 83 2.42 -3.66 -16.73
CA GLU A 83 3.58 -4.51 -17.08
C GLU A 83 3.49 -5.13 -18.47
N ALA A 84 2.27 -5.32 -19.00
CA ALA A 84 2.04 -6.02 -20.26
C ALA A 84 2.05 -5.09 -21.49
N ASP A 85 1.70 -3.82 -21.33
CA ASP A 85 1.34 -2.94 -22.46
C ASP A 85 1.84 -1.49 -22.35
N SER A 86 2.73 -1.21 -21.39
CA SER A 86 3.20 0.15 -21.11
C SER A 86 4.71 0.22 -20.83
N ASP A 87 5.31 1.31 -21.32
CA ASP A 87 6.71 1.67 -21.03
C ASP A 87 6.86 2.49 -19.74
N VAL A 88 5.78 2.67 -18.95
CA VAL A 88 5.84 3.35 -17.66
C VAL A 88 6.91 2.71 -16.77
N ARG A 89 7.72 3.57 -16.15
CA ARG A 89 8.71 3.20 -15.14
C ARG A 89 8.61 4.14 -13.95
N VAL A 90 8.47 3.55 -12.77
CA VAL A 90 8.49 4.26 -11.49
C VAL A 90 9.84 4.05 -10.84
N GLU A 91 10.59 5.14 -10.67
CA GLU A 91 11.93 5.11 -10.08
C GLU A 91 11.85 4.72 -8.60
N HIS A 92 10.80 5.19 -7.91
CA HIS A 92 10.57 4.84 -6.51
C HIS A 92 9.08 4.91 -6.19
N TRP A 93 8.54 3.79 -5.72
CA TRP A 93 7.19 3.70 -5.19
C TRP A 93 7.26 3.65 -3.67
N ILE A 94 6.60 4.59 -3.00
CA ILE A 94 6.50 4.65 -1.55
C ILE A 94 5.05 4.39 -1.14
N THR A 95 4.82 3.38 -0.32
CA THR A 95 3.51 3.11 0.28
C THR A 95 3.49 3.60 1.72
N ILE A 96 2.42 4.26 2.14
CA ILE A 96 2.26 4.80 3.50
C ILE A 96 0.92 4.37 4.09
N GLY A 97 0.91 3.83 5.32
CA GLY A 97 -0.31 3.29 5.94
C GLY A 97 -1.03 2.27 5.03
N SER A 98 -0.27 1.35 4.44
CA SER A 98 -0.76 0.48 3.37
C SER A 98 -1.51 -0.75 3.88
N PRO A 99 -2.74 -1.01 3.38
CA PRO A 99 -3.48 -2.24 3.69
C PRO A 99 -3.10 -3.43 2.77
N LEU A 100 -2.02 -3.37 2.00
CA LEU A 100 -1.67 -4.41 1.01
C LEU A 100 -1.41 -5.80 1.63
N GLY A 101 -0.97 -5.84 2.88
CA GLY A 101 -0.77 -7.08 3.65
C GLY A 101 -2.03 -7.63 4.32
N LEU A 102 -3.18 -6.95 4.20
CA LEU A 102 -4.44 -7.48 4.74
C LEU A 102 -4.86 -8.72 3.96
N PRO A 103 -5.25 -9.83 4.63
CA PRO A 103 -5.58 -11.09 3.95
C PRO A 103 -6.63 -10.96 2.82
N LEU A 104 -7.61 -10.08 2.99
CA LEU A 104 -8.62 -9.81 1.97
C LEU A 104 -8.00 -9.17 0.72
N VAL A 105 -7.14 -8.17 0.89
CA VAL A 105 -6.45 -7.47 -0.20
C VAL A 105 -5.47 -8.42 -0.88
N SER A 106 -4.63 -9.12 -0.11
CA SER A 106 -3.67 -10.09 -0.67
C SER A 106 -4.35 -11.22 -1.44
N LYS A 107 -5.54 -11.66 -0.99
CA LYS A 107 -6.35 -12.62 -1.75
C LYS A 107 -6.78 -12.04 -3.11
N LYS A 108 -7.32 -10.82 -3.13
CA LYS A 108 -7.74 -10.14 -4.37
C LYS A 108 -6.59 -9.93 -5.35
N ILE A 109 -5.42 -9.53 -4.85
CA ILE A 109 -4.21 -9.41 -5.65
C ILE A 109 -3.80 -10.75 -6.29
N ARG A 110 -3.83 -11.85 -5.51
CA ARG A 110 -3.54 -13.18 -6.06
C ARG A 110 -4.56 -13.63 -7.09
N ASP A 111 -5.85 -13.39 -6.83
CA ASP A 111 -6.93 -13.76 -7.74
C ASP A 111 -6.79 -13.02 -9.09
N GLU A 112 -6.33 -11.77 -9.09
CA GLU A 112 -6.18 -10.95 -10.30
C GLU A 112 -4.84 -11.14 -11.02
N PHE A 113 -3.73 -11.18 -10.28
CA PHE A 113 -2.37 -11.13 -10.85
C PHE A 113 -1.56 -12.42 -10.67
N GLY A 114 -2.12 -13.44 -10.02
CA GLY A 114 -1.52 -14.76 -9.81
C GLY A 114 -0.39 -14.83 -8.76
N ALA A 115 0.38 -13.76 -8.56
CA ALA A 115 1.51 -13.71 -7.64
C ALA A 115 1.53 -12.44 -6.79
N MET A 116 1.90 -12.60 -5.52
CA MET A 116 2.24 -11.48 -4.62
C MET A 116 3.71 -11.11 -4.84
N ARG A 117 3.98 -10.14 -5.71
CA ARG A 117 5.33 -9.65 -5.96
C ARG A 117 5.35 -8.15 -6.23
N ALA A 118 6.52 -7.53 -6.08
CA ALA A 118 6.72 -6.16 -6.54
C ALA A 118 6.37 -6.04 -8.04
N PRO A 119 5.79 -4.89 -8.48
CA PRO A 119 5.60 -4.66 -9.90
C PRO A 119 6.94 -4.54 -10.65
N THR A 120 7.07 -5.14 -11.84
CA THR A 120 8.34 -5.14 -12.63
C THR A 120 8.72 -3.75 -13.13
N ASN A 121 7.74 -2.88 -13.33
CA ASN A 121 7.93 -1.48 -13.71
C ASN A 121 8.32 -0.55 -12.54
N VAL A 122 8.61 -1.10 -11.36
CA VAL A 122 9.08 -0.36 -10.17
C VAL A 122 10.53 -0.71 -9.87
N ARG A 123 11.40 0.30 -9.86
CA ARG A 123 12.84 0.12 -9.58
C ARG A 123 13.15 0.04 -8.08
N ARG A 124 12.42 0.78 -7.24
CA ARG A 124 12.51 0.71 -5.78
C ARG A 124 11.12 0.77 -5.16
N TRP A 125 10.89 -0.05 -4.15
CA TRP A 125 9.65 0.00 -3.36
C TRP A 125 9.97 0.09 -1.88
N THR A 126 9.58 1.20 -1.26
CA THR A 126 9.65 1.38 0.20
C THR A 126 8.25 1.40 0.79
N ASN A 127 8.02 0.66 1.86
CA ASN A 127 6.79 0.72 2.63
C ASN A 127 7.06 1.37 3.98
N ILE A 128 6.33 2.44 4.29
CA ILE A 128 6.42 3.14 5.58
C ILE A 128 5.16 2.85 6.38
N SER A 129 5.33 2.29 7.57
CA SER A 129 4.23 1.86 8.44
C SER A 129 4.44 2.34 9.87
N ASP A 130 3.35 2.60 10.58
CA ASP A 130 3.36 2.81 12.03
C ASP A 130 2.74 1.56 12.69
N PRO A 131 3.41 0.89 13.64
CA PRO A 131 2.83 -0.23 14.39
C PRO A 131 1.51 0.09 15.12
N GLY A 132 1.26 1.36 15.44
CA GLY A 132 0.01 1.88 15.99
C GLY A 132 -1.05 2.20 14.94
N ASP A 133 -0.76 2.08 13.65
CA ASP A 133 -1.73 2.18 12.56
C ASP A 133 -2.50 0.88 12.40
N LYS A 134 -3.60 0.80 13.14
CA LYS A 134 -4.52 -0.34 13.15
C LYS A 134 -5.28 -0.56 11.84
N VAL A 135 -5.12 0.30 10.83
CA VAL A 135 -5.68 0.07 9.48
C VAL A 135 -4.65 -0.66 8.62
N ALA A 136 -3.38 -0.32 8.78
CA ALA A 136 -2.25 -1.03 8.19
C ALA A 136 -1.77 -2.16 9.12
N LEU A 137 -2.70 -3.03 9.55
CA LEU A 137 -2.46 -4.12 10.53
C LEU A 137 -1.27 -5.02 10.20
N ASP A 138 -0.83 -5.02 8.95
CA ASP A 138 0.43 -5.62 8.55
C ASP A 138 1.46 -4.55 8.17
N CYS A 139 2.42 -4.34 9.06
CA CYS A 139 3.49 -3.37 8.89
C CYS A 139 4.67 -3.90 8.07
N ASN A 140 4.71 -5.20 7.72
CA ASN A 140 5.83 -5.84 7.03
C ASN A 140 5.36 -6.42 5.68
N LEU A 141 5.41 -5.61 4.64
CA LEU A 141 5.03 -6.05 3.30
C LEU A 141 6.12 -6.91 2.65
N ARG A 142 7.37 -6.85 3.12
CA ARG A 142 8.47 -7.66 2.60
C ARG A 142 8.24 -9.16 2.77
N ASP A 143 7.58 -9.58 3.85
CA ASP A 143 7.28 -11.00 4.06
C ASP A 143 6.12 -11.50 3.19
N GLU A 144 5.29 -10.60 2.66
CA GLU A 144 4.09 -10.92 1.87
C GLU A 144 4.35 -10.83 0.35
N PHE A 145 5.23 -9.92 -0.09
CA PHE A 145 5.54 -9.68 -1.50
C PHE A 145 6.94 -10.15 -1.88
N GLY A 146 7.01 -11.07 -2.85
CA GLY A 146 8.25 -11.53 -3.44
C GLY A 146 8.94 -10.48 -4.33
N ALA A 147 10.19 -10.76 -4.68
CA ALA A 147 10.94 -9.96 -5.64
C ALA A 147 10.25 -9.94 -7.02
N ASN A 148 10.39 -8.84 -7.76
CA ASN A 148 10.08 -8.84 -9.19
C ASN A 148 11.22 -9.46 -10.01
N ASP A 149 11.02 -9.54 -11.33
CA ASP A 149 11.98 -10.15 -12.26
C ASP A 149 13.33 -9.40 -12.33
N GLU A 150 13.34 -8.13 -11.92
CA GLU A 150 14.53 -7.25 -11.84
C GLU A 150 15.19 -7.28 -10.43
N GLY A 151 14.66 -8.10 -9.52
CA GLY A 151 15.17 -8.23 -8.15
C GLY A 151 14.71 -7.15 -7.17
N THR A 152 13.79 -6.25 -7.57
CA THR A 152 13.19 -5.28 -6.64
C THR A 152 12.36 -6.01 -5.60
N CYS A 153 12.64 -5.74 -4.33
CA CYS A 153 11.84 -6.21 -3.20
C CYS A 153 11.37 -5.01 -2.37
N VAL A 154 10.37 -5.23 -1.51
CA VAL A 154 9.92 -4.20 -0.57
C VAL A 154 10.99 -3.93 0.49
N GLU A 155 11.20 -2.66 0.82
CA GLU A 155 11.96 -2.21 1.97
C GLU A 155 11.00 -1.60 2.99
N ASP A 156 10.80 -2.26 4.14
CA ASP A 156 9.92 -1.75 5.20
C ASP A 156 10.66 -0.80 6.15
N ILE A 157 10.03 0.34 6.44
CA ILE A 157 10.49 1.36 7.38
C ILE A 157 9.37 1.59 8.40
N LEU A 158 9.70 1.42 9.69
CA LEU A 158 8.78 1.73 10.77
C LEU A 158 8.97 3.17 11.23
N ILE A 159 7.86 3.88 11.41
CA ILE A 159 7.85 5.24 11.96
C ILE A 159 6.89 5.34 13.15
N HIS A 160 6.92 6.48 13.83
CA HIS A 160 5.88 6.89 14.76
C HIS A 160 5.08 8.05 14.19
N ASN A 161 3.83 7.80 13.84
CA ASN A 161 2.86 8.78 13.38
C ASN A 161 2.10 9.36 14.58
N ASP A 162 2.65 10.43 15.14
CA ASP A 162 2.08 11.20 16.25
C ASP A 162 1.05 12.25 15.77
N TYR A 163 0.46 12.11 14.57
CA TYR A 163 -0.51 13.09 14.07
C TYR A 163 -1.75 13.17 14.97
N VAL A 164 -2.13 14.40 15.30
CA VAL A 164 -3.33 14.74 16.05
C VAL A 164 -4.24 15.58 15.16
N SER A 165 -5.53 15.20 15.09
CA SER A 165 -6.53 15.94 14.33
C SER A 165 -6.75 17.35 14.91
N PRO A 166 -7.35 18.28 14.16
CA PRO A 166 -7.74 19.59 14.71
C PRO A 166 -8.66 19.50 15.94
N ALA A 167 -9.34 18.37 16.15
CA ALA A 167 -10.18 18.11 17.32
C ALA A 167 -9.40 17.59 18.54
N GLY A 168 -8.08 17.40 18.44
CA GLY A 168 -7.24 16.90 19.53
C GLY A 168 -7.14 15.37 19.61
N GLU A 169 -7.60 14.65 18.60
CA GLU A 169 -7.64 13.17 18.59
C GLU A 169 -6.45 12.59 17.83
N ALA A 170 -5.75 11.61 18.42
CA ALA A 170 -4.67 10.90 17.75
C ALA A 170 -5.17 10.12 16.53
N ASN A 171 -4.47 10.21 15.41
CA ASN A 171 -4.80 9.50 14.18
C ASN A 171 -3.52 9.07 13.44
N THR A 172 -3.00 7.92 13.87
CA THR A 172 -1.80 7.25 13.33
C THR A 172 -1.95 6.81 11.87
N HIS A 173 -3.17 6.75 11.35
CA HIS A 173 -3.44 6.43 9.96
C HIS A 173 -3.45 7.65 9.03
N LYS A 174 -3.46 8.87 9.58
CA LYS A 174 -3.57 10.07 8.75
C LYS A 174 -2.29 10.29 7.95
N SER A 175 -2.45 10.47 6.63
CA SER A 175 -1.33 10.70 5.70
C SER A 175 -0.41 11.84 6.13
N TYR A 176 -0.92 12.91 6.73
CA TYR A 176 -0.10 14.04 7.18
C TYR A 176 1.00 13.65 8.16
N GLY A 177 0.77 12.65 9.01
CA GLY A 177 1.79 12.16 9.92
C GLY A 177 2.92 11.41 9.23
N TYR A 178 2.58 10.55 8.27
CA TYR A 178 3.56 9.93 7.37
C TYR A 178 4.32 10.98 6.54
N LEU A 179 3.61 11.98 6.01
CA LEU A 179 4.19 13.02 5.17
C LEU A 179 5.18 13.93 5.89
N ARG A 180 5.05 14.06 7.22
CA ARG A 180 5.99 14.84 8.05
C ARG A 180 7.10 13.99 8.68
N ALA A 181 7.11 12.68 8.45
CA ALA A 181 8.13 11.80 8.97
C ALA A 181 9.50 12.15 8.36
N PRO A 182 10.58 12.26 9.17
CA PRO A 182 11.93 12.45 8.67
C PRO A 182 12.33 11.42 7.60
N GLU A 183 11.95 10.15 7.80
CA GLU A 183 12.25 9.04 6.91
C GLU A 183 11.68 9.28 5.51
N LEU A 184 10.41 9.71 5.41
CA LEU A 184 9.84 10.05 4.10
C LEU A 184 10.55 11.25 3.49
N SER A 185 10.86 12.27 4.31
CA SER A 185 11.55 13.48 3.83
C SER A 185 12.92 13.17 3.27
N GLU A 186 13.66 12.24 3.87
CA GLU A 186 14.96 11.77 3.39
C GLU A 186 14.84 11.02 2.05
N LEU A 187 13.82 10.17 1.87
CA LEU A 187 13.58 9.47 0.60
C LEU A 187 13.24 10.47 -0.52
N VAL A 188 12.38 11.45 -0.24
CA VAL A 188 12.05 12.52 -1.20
C VAL A 188 13.30 13.35 -1.52
N HIS A 189 14.10 13.69 -0.51
CA HIS A 189 15.34 14.44 -0.69
C HIS A 189 16.33 13.69 -1.60
N ALA A 190 16.52 12.39 -1.36
CA ALA A 190 17.39 11.55 -2.16
C ALA A 190 16.88 11.44 -3.61
N PHE A 191 15.57 11.30 -3.82
CA PHE A 191 14.98 11.29 -5.16
C PHE A 191 15.21 12.60 -5.93
N LEU A 192 15.10 13.76 -5.26
CA LEU A 192 15.31 15.07 -5.88
C LEU A 192 16.77 15.39 -6.17
N ARG A 193 17.72 14.63 -5.61
CA ARG A 193 19.16 14.80 -5.82
C ARG A 193 19.78 13.50 -6.35
N PRO A 194 19.45 13.10 -7.58
CA PRO A 194 20.05 11.92 -8.18
C PRO A 194 21.57 12.15 -8.29
N SER A 195 22.33 11.22 -7.73
CA SER A 195 23.80 11.16 -7.76
C SER A 195 24.36 11.02 -9.16
#